data_AF-A0A2E2CR04-F1
#
_entry.id   AF-A0A2E2CR04-F1
#
_cell.length_a   1.000
_cell.length_b   1.000
_cell.length_c   1.000
_cell.angle_alpha   90.00
_cell.angle_beta   90.00
_cell.angle_gamma   90.00
#
_symmetry.space_group_name_H-M   'P 1'
#
loop_
_entity.id
_entity.type
_entity.pdbx_description
1 polymer ?
#
loop_
_entity_poly.entity_id
_entity_poly.type
_entity_poly.pdbx_seq_one_letter_code
_entity_poly.pdbx_strand_id
1 'polypeptide(L)'
;MSNLDKLLRNLKNSGIIIPQEVEKAMYKVDVEDFTNHDSSGFYHDRPVVFLETPEGGVKTISAPHMIATLLHNLELEKGQHIVIYGAKGGYISALIAHIIDEEGRVTVLDPSSDVIEHISNNLRGYPTVDCQRVTDFSKLALPKLNRVLVTGQIENLPEWLTEGLEEGGFAIAPIGNKNSQRLLKIEKQSEELFETDLGSVVFGPLDIADSVIETPSPAEMAELIEQVIELMKDAKIIQEEDKSKLYDLVAELRQLPDDLPPPEDTENPEEHPLLKLMAKEGEWFIRLWPIIQSIFETRIASYDSPSDFEEGSSHSDFIP
;
A
#
# COMPACT_ATOMS: atom_id res chain seq x y z
N MET A 1 -13.62 26.01 8.70
CA MET A 1 -13.33 24.61 9.03
C MET A 1 -12.30 24.18 8.01
N SER A 2 -11.10 23.84 8.48
CA SER A 2 -10.00 23.42 7.60
C SER A 2 -10.39 22.10 6.88
N ASN A 3 -9.71 21.77 5.77
CA ASN A 3 -9.90 20.48 5.10
C ASN A 3 -9.57 19.31 6.05
N LEU A 4 -8.55 19.50 6.89
CA LEU A 4 -8.16 18.54 7.94
C LEU A 4 -9.26 18.35 9.00
N ASP A 5 -9.91 19.42 9.46
CA ASP A 5 -11.02 19.33 10.43
C ASP A 5 -12.15 18.45 9.88
N LYS A 6 -12.45 18.60 8.58
CA LYS A 6 -13.47 17.83 7.89
C LYS A 6 -13.07 16.36 7.76
N LEU A 7 -11.81 16.10 7.36
CA LEU A 7 -11.24 14.76 7.27
C LEU A 7 -11.33 14.04 8.62
N LEU A 8 -10.76 14.62 9.68
CA LEU A 8 -10.71 14.02 11.01
C LEU A 8 -12.12 13.75 11.58
N ARG A 9 -13.07 14.67 11.33
CA ARG A 9 -14.48 14.45 11.70
C ARG A 9 -15.08 13.26 10.96
N ASN A 10 -14.87 13.17 9.65
CA ASN A 10 -15.41 12.09 8.84
C ASN A 10 -14.86 10.73 9.30
N LEU A 11 -13.55 10.64 9.52
CA LEU A 11 -12.90 9.43 10.03
C LEU A 11 -13.50 8.97 11.37
N LYS A 12 -13.64 9.90 12.32
CA LYS A 12 -14.27 9.61 13.63
C LYS A 12 -15.72 9.16 13.49
N ASN A 13 -16.49 9.79 12.59
CA ASN A 13 -17.88 9.40 12.33
C ASN A 13 -18.00 8.01 11.68
N SER A 14 -16.98 7.58 10.93
CA SER A 14 -16.89 6.24 10.34
C SER A 14 -16.38 5.17 11.32
N GLY A 15 -16.13 5.52 12.59
CA GLY A 15 -15.67 4.58 13.60
C GLY A 15 -14.15 4.44 13.71
N ILE A 16 -13.36 5.21 12.95
CA ILE A 16 -11.91 5.20 13.06
C ILE A 16 -11.49 5.88 14.36
N ILE A 17 -10.70 5.17 15.18
CA ILE A 17 -10.15 5.68 16.42
C ILE A 17 -8.95 6.57 16.08
N ILE A 18 -9.00 7.83 16.51
CA ILE A 18 -7.89 8.77 16.36
C ILE A 18 -7.48 9.23 17.76
N PRO A 19 -6.34 8.74 18.29
CA PRO A 19 -5.83 9.18 19.58
C PRO A 19 -5.52 10.68 19.59
N GLN A 20 -5.57 11.30 20.78
CA GLN A 20 -5.46 12.75 20.90
C GLN A 20 -4.08 13.25 20.47
N GLU A 21 -3.02 12.52 20.80
CA GLU A 21 -1.65 12.79 20.40
C GLU A 21 -1.45 12.69 18.87
N VAL A 22 -2.09 11.70 18.23
CA VAL A 22 -2.10 11.56 16.76
C VAL A 22 -2.81 12.74 16.11
N GLU A 23 -4.00 13.08 16.58
CA GLU A 23 -4.75 14.25 16.08
C GLU A 23 -3.93 15.54 16.23
N LYS A 24 -3.32 15.77 17.39
CA LYS A 24 -2.43 16.93 17.63
C LYS A 24 -1.22 16.94 16.69
N ALA A 25 -0.62 15.79 16.41
CA ALA A 25 0.49 15.67 15.48
C ALA A 25 0.05 16.00 14.05
N MET A 26 -1.11 15.50 13.61
CA MET A 26 -1.67 15.81 12.28
C MET A 26 -1.99 17.31 12.09
N TYR A 27 -2.31 18.05 13.16
CA TYR A 27 -2.44 19.52 13.08
C TYR A 27 -1.11 20.26 13.00
N LYS A 28 0.01 19.63 13.38
CA LYS A 28 1.35 20.24 13.38
C LYS A 28 2.17 19.91 12.14
N VAL A 29 1.92 18.76 11.51
CA VAL A 29 2.64 18.26 10.34
C VAL A 29 1.76 18.44 9.12
N ASP A 30 2.22 19.25 8.16
CA ASP A 30 1.53 19.38 6.89
C ASP A 30 1.92 18.22 5.97
N VAL A 31 0.94 17.52 5.39
CA VAL A 31 1.21 16.44 4.43
C VAL A 31 1.82 16.98 3.14
N GLU A 32 1.56 18.24 2.81
CA GLU A 32 2.08 18.92 1.62
C GLU A 32 3.61 19.07 1.67
N ASP A 33 4.23 19.06 2.86
CA ASP A 33 5.68 19.07 3.02
C ASP A 33 6.35 17.75 2.58
N PHE A 34 5.57 16.68 2.37
CA PHE A 34 6.05 15.33 2.09
C PHE A 34 5.73 14.86 0.67
N THR A 35 5.16 15.71 -0.19
CA THR A 35 4.92 15.39 -1.60
C THR A 35 4.93 16.64 -2.47
N ASN A 36 5.54 16.53 -3.65
CA ASN A 36 5.44 17.54 -4.71
C ASN A 36 4.28 17.27 -5.69
N HIS A 37 3.50 16.20 -5.46
CA HIS A 37 2.34 15.81 -6.25
C HIS A 37 1.05 16.37 -5.64
N ASP A 38 -0.08 16.19 -6.32
CA ASP A 38 -1.39 16.60 -5.80
C ASP A 38 -1.72 15.86 -4.48
N SER A 39 -1.78 16.62 -3.39
CA SER A 39 -2.12 16.14 -2.05
C SER A 39 -3.63 16.15 -1.79
N SER A 40 -4.46 16.67 -2.71
CA SER A 40 -5.90 16.88 -2.48
C SER A 40 -6.63 15.59 -2.08
N GLY A 41 -6.21 14.45 -2.64
CA GLY A 41 -6.72 13.11 -2.31
C GLY A 41 -6.57 12.73 -0.83
N PHE A 42 -5.55 13.25 -0.14
CA PHE A 42 -5.33 12.99 1.29
C PHE A 42 -6.52 13.47 2.12
N TYR A 43 -7.04 14.66 1.85
CA TYR A 43 -8.21 15.21 2.56
C TYR A 43 -9.54 14.49 2.25
N HIS A 44 -9.50 13.56 1.29
CA HIS A 44 -10.57 12.65 0.92
C HIS A 44 -10.32 11.20 1.37
N ASP A 45 -9.38 11.01 2.31
CA ASP A 45 -8.99 9.71 2.84
C ASP A 45 -8.44 8.74 1.79
N ARG A 46 -7.57 9.23 0.90
CA ARG A 46 -6.91 8.43 -0.13
C ARG A 46 -5.39 8.46 0.02
N PRO A 47 -4.68 7.39 -0.41
CA PRO A 47 -3.24 7.47 -0.57
C PRO A 47 -2.88 8.56 -1.58
N VAL A 48 -1.75 9.23 -1.37
CA VAL A 48 -1.22 10.26 -2.29
C VAL A 48 0.17 9.89 -2.73
N VAL A 49 0.49 10.12 -3.99
CA VAL A 49 1.84 9.85 -4.54
C VAL A 49 2.84 10.81 -3.90
N PHE A 50 4.05 10.33 -3.60
CA PHE A 50 5.17 11.21 -3.20
C PHE A 50 6.42 11.03 -4.05
N LEU A 51 6.58 9.85 -4.66
CA LEU A 51 7.71 9.55 -5.52
C LEU A 51 7.22 8.71 -6.70
N GLU A 52 7.71 9.08 -7.88
CA GLU A 52 7.56 8.36 -9.14
C GLU A 52 8.95 8.31 -9.79
N THR A 53 9.43 7.11 -10.11
CA THR A 53 10.72 6.93 -10.79
C THR A 53 10.55 7.00 -12.31
N PRO A 54 11.60 7.33 -13.06
CA PRO A 54 11.55 7.33 -14.53
C PRO A 54 11.08 6.00 -15.14
N GLU A 55 11.35 4.89 -14.45
CA GLU A 55 10.98 3.52 -14.85
C GLU A 55 9.53 3.16 -14.46
N GLY A 56 8.73 4.14 -14.02
CA GLY A 56 7.31 3.94 -13.69
C GLY A 56 7.04 3.40 -12.29
N GLY A 57 8.04 3.33 -11.41
CA GLY A 57 7.87 2.91 -10.02
C GLY A 57 7.17 4.01 -9.21
N VAL A 58 6.00 3.72 -8.63
CA VAL A 58 5.22 4.70 -7.84
C VAL A 58 5.22 4.31 -6.36
N LYS A 59 5.42 5.30 -5.48
CA LYS A 59 5.22 5.17 -4.03
C LYS A 59 4.26 6.22 -3.50
N THR A 60 3.48 5.80 -2.50
CA THR A 60 2.42 6.62 -1.90
C THR A 60 2.61 6.82 -0.41
N ILE A 61 2.17 7.97 0.09
CA ILE A 61 1.80 8.18 1.49
C ILE A 61 0.47 7.46 1.71
N SER A 62 0.36 6.69 2.78
CA SER A 62 -0.85 5.92 3.11
C SER A 62 -2.06 6.83 3.35
N ALA A 63 -3.27 6.29 3.17
CA ALA A 63 -4.50 7.01 3.48
C ALA A 63 -4.56 7.41 4.97
N PRO A 64 -5.17 8.56 5.31
CA PRO A 64 -5.36 9.03 6.67
C PRO A 64 -5.97 8.02 7.66
N HIS A 65 -7.00 7.25 7.28
CA HIS A 65 -7.57 6.23 8.17
C HIS A 65 -6.52 5.19 8.53
N MET A 66 -5.70 4.78 7.56
CA MET A 66 -4.65 3.79 7.75
C MET A 66 -3.55 4.35 8.65
N ILE A 67 -3.14 5.60 8.44
CA ILE A 67 -2.18 6.27 9.34
C ILE A 67 -2.70 6.32 10.76
N ALA A 68 -3.97 6.70 10.97
CA ALA A 68 -4.58 6.71 12.29
C ALA A 68 -4.62 5.31 12.93
N THR A 69 -5.02 4.28 12.16
CA THR A 69 -5.03 2.88 12.61
C THR A 69 -3.64 2.39 13.00
N LEU A 70 -2.61 2.64 12.19
CA LEU A 70 -1.24 2.25 12.48
C LEU A 70 -0.74 2.93 13.76
N LEU A 71 -0.90 4.25 13.87
CA LEU A 71 -0.42 5.01 15.02
C LEU A 71 -1.19 4.69 16.30
N HIS A 72 -2.48 4.39 16.20
CA HIS A 72 -3.28 3.93 17.34
C HIS A 72 -2.76 2.61 17.91
N ASN A 73 -2.45 1.64 17.05
CA ASN A 73 -1.99 0.31 17.46
C ASN A 73 -0.50 0.27 17.84
N LEU A 74 0.27 1.30 17.47
CA LEU A 74 1.71 1.37 17.77
C LEU A 74 2.02 1.74 19.23
N GLU A 75 1.01 2.12 20.01
CA GLU A 75 1.12 2.40 21.46
C GLU A 75 2.26 3.36 21.79
N LEU A 76 2.26 4.51 21.11
CA LEU A 76 3.33 5.48 21.19
C LEU A 76 3.35 6.21 22.53
N GLU A 77 4.54 6.28 23.12
CA GLU A 77 4.83 7.05 24.32
C GLU A 77 6.07 7.93 24.13
N LYS A 78 6.19 8.96 24.97
CA LYS A 78 7.35 9.85 24.96
C LYS A 78 8.64 9.10 25.27
N GLY A 79 9.73 9.49 24.61
CA GLY A 79 11.06 8.90 24.84
C GLY A 79 11.27 7.53 24.21
N GLN A 80 10.28 6.95 23.53
CA GLN A 80 10.42 5.65 22.87
C GLN A 80 11.35 5.72 21.66
N HIS A 81 11.95 4.57 21.33
CA HIS A 81 12.63 4.35 20.05
C HIS A 81 11.74 3.51 19.14
N ILE A 82 11.35 4.10 18.01
CA ILE A 82 10.49 3.47 17.01
C ILE A 82 11.30 3.15 15.76
N VAL A 83 11.17 1.93 15.25
CA VAL A 83 11.78 1.54 13.97
C VAL A 83 10.69 1.41 12.91
N ILE A 84 10.91 2.02 11.74
CA ILE A 84 10.02 1.96 10.60
C ILE A 84 10.75 1.25 9.46
N TYR A 85 10.19 0.17 8.94
CA TYR A 85 10.68 -0.50 7.74
C TYR A 85 9.75 -0.20 6.56
N GLY A 86 10.27 0.45 5.53
CA GLY A 86 9.51 1.15 4.50
C GLY A 86 9.35 2.62 4.87
N ALA A 87 10.09 3.48 4.19
CA ALA A 87 10.14 4.91 4.50
C ALA A 87 8.85 5.66 4.16
N LYS A 88 8.11 5.17 3.15
CA LYS A 88 6.97 5.88 2.55
C LYS A 88 7.40 7.32 2.22
N GLY A 89 6.47 8.28 2.29
CA GLY A 89 6.82 9.69 2.10
C GLY A 89 7.45 10.37 3.32
N GLY A 90 7.73 9.65 4.42
CA GLY A 90 8.26 10.24 5.66
C GLY A 90 7.23 10.93 6.57
N TYR A 91 6.00 11.16 6.09
CA TYR A 91 4.93 11.80 6.87
C TYR A 91 4.61 11.08 8.18
N ILE A 92 4.51 9.74 8.18
CA ILE A 92 4.27 8.97 9.40
C ILE A 92 5.44 9.07 10.39
N SER A 93 6.68 9.14 9.89
CA SER A 93 7.88 9.34 10.70
C SER A 93 7.87 10.70 11.39
N ALA A 94 7.43 11.75 10.69
CA ALA A 94 7.25 13.08 11.24
C ALA A 94 6.14 13.12 12.32
N LEU A 95 5.02 12.44 12.09
CA LEU A 95 3.97 12.31 13.11
C LEU A 95 4.49 11.61 14.37
N ILE A 96 5.18 10.48 14.22
CA ILE A 96 5.77 9.73 15.33
C ILE A 96 6.77 10.62 16.09
N ALA A 97 7.67 11.32 15.37
CA ALA A 97 8.65 12.22 15.97
C ALA A 97 8.00 13.32 16.84
N HIS A 98 6.82 13.83 16.44
CA HIS A 98 6.07 14.78 17.28
C HIS A 98 5.44 14.14 18.52
N ILE A 99 5.08 12.86 18.47
CA ILE A 99 4.42 12.14 19.57
C ILE A 99 5.44 11.71 20.63
N ILE A 100 6.58 11.16 20.20
CA ILE A 100 7.64 10.65 21.10
C ILE A 100 8.52 11.76 21.69
N ASP A 101 8.41 12.98 21.17
CA ASP A 101 9.14 14.18 21.61
C ASP A 101 10.67 14.10 21.38
N GLU A 102 11.39 15.12 21.83
CA GLU A 102 12.86 15.25 21.70
C GLU A 102 13.69 14.19 22.43
N GLU A 103 13.08 13.49 23.39
CA GLU A 103 13.70 12.38 24.14
C GLU A 103 13.66 11.06 23.37
N GLY A 104 12.80 10.95 22.36
CA GLY A 104 12.62 9.74 21.57
C GLY A 104 13.52 9.68 20.33
N ARG A 105 13.38 8.59 19.57
CA ARG A 105 14.05 8.42 18.28
C ARG A 105 13.16 7.67 17.30
N VAL A 106 13.24 8.03 16.02
CA VAL A 106 12.65 7.27 14.91
C VAL A 106 13.78 6.84 13.99
N THR A 107 13.93 5.53 13.77
CA THR A 107 14.85 4.99 12.76
C THR A 107 14.05 4.50 11.58
N VAL A 108 14.26 5.09 10.41
CA VAL A 108 13.57 4.77 9.16
C VAL A 108 14.51 3.98 8.26
N LEU A 109 14.09 2.78 7.88
CA LEU A 109 14.85 1.86 7.05
C LEU A 109 14.10 1.62 5.74
N ASP A 110 14.79 1.70 4.61
CA ASP A 110 14.20 1.41 3.29
C ASP A 110 15.25 0.79 2.35
N PRO A 111 14.90 -0.17 1.48
CA PRO A 111 15.84 -0.74 0.52
C PRO A 111 16.27 0.25 -0.58
N SER A 112 15.42 1.23 -0.93
CA SER A 112 15.64 2.15 -2.03
C SER A 112 16.46 3.37 -1.62
N SER A 113 17.54 3.65 -2.35
CA SER A 113 18.30 4.91 -2.21
C SER A 113 17.45 6.13 -2.52
N ASP A 114 16.62 6.02 -3.55
CA ASP A 114 15.90 7.17 -4.10
C ASP A 114 14.79 7.60 -3.14
N VAL A 115 14.14 6.63 -2.49
CA VAL A 115 13.20 6.89 -1.40
C VAL A 115 13.92 7.56 -0.23
N ILE A 116 15.04 7.00 0.24
CA ILE A 116 15.78 7.57 1.39
C ILE A 116 16.28 8.99 1.09
N GLU A 117 16.81 9.25 -0.09
CA GLU A 117 17.27 10.58 -0.49
C GLU A 117 16.11 11.58 -0.54
N HIS A 118 14.98 11.17 -1.11
CA HIS A 118 13.77 11.99 -1.17
C HIS A 118 13.29 12.36 0.23
N ILE A 119 13.08 11.37 1.11
CA ILE A 119 12.50 11.63 2.44
C ILE A 119 13.47 12.33 3.38
N SER A 120 14.79 12.11 3.23
CA SER A 120 15.80 12.76 4.07
C SER A 120 15.78 14.28 3.90
N ASN A 121 15.37 14.78 2.73
CA ASN A 121 15.20 16.20 2.48
C ASN A 121 13.97 16.76 3.20
N ASN A 122 12.85 16.05 3.14
CA ASN A 122 11.59 16.45 3.78
C ASN A 122 11.69 16.36 5.32
N LEU A 123 12.53 15.45 5.83
CA LEU A 123 12.69 15.19 7.26
C LEU A 123 13.83 15.99 7.93
N ARG A 124 14.50 16.92 7.22
CA ARG A 124 15.61 17.73 7.80
C ARG A 124 15.21 18.53 9.04
N GLY A 125 13.94 18.86 9.19
CA GLY A 125 13.39 19.56 10.36
C GLY A 125 13.15 18.68 11.60
N TYR A 126 13.38 17.36 11.50
CA TYR A 126 13.06 16.39 12.53
C TYR A 126 14.33 15.74 13.10
N PRO A 127 15.00 16.34 14.11
CA PRO A 127 16.32 15.89 14.59
C PRO A 127 16.30 14.52 15.27
N THR A 128 15.13 14.01 15.64
CA THR A 128 14.94 12.68 16.23
C THR A 128 14.73 11.58 15.18
N VAL A 129 14.65 11.94 13.89
CA VAL A 129 14.45 11.00 12.79
C VAL A 129 15.77 10.74 12.07
N ASP A 130 16.13 9.48 11.94
CA ASP A 130 17.32 9.02 11.23
C ASP A 130 16.93 8.06 10.11
N CYS A 131 17.34 8.38 8.88
CA CYS A 131 16.95 7.63 7.67
C CYS A 131 18.16 6.86 7.12
N GLN A 132 18.00 5.56 6.91
CA GLN A 132 19.08 4.69 6.45
C GLN A 132 18.60 3.78 5.33
N ARG A 133 19.39 3.72 4.25
CA ARG A 133 19.20 2.68 3.23
C ARG A 133 19.72 1.36 3.76
N VAL A 134 18.91 0.30 3.66
CA VAL A 134 19.31 -1.04 4.10
C VAL A 134 18.93 -2.07 3.05
N THR A 135 19.95 -2.71 2.47
CA THR A 135 19.80 -3.87 1.57
C THR A 135 20.33 -5.16 2.21
N ASP A 136 21.10 -5.05 3.30
CA ASP A 136 21.70 -6.18 4.01
C ASP A 136 21.65 -5.89 5.52
N PHE A 137 20.70 -6.54 6.19
CA PHE A 137 20.45 -6.37 7.62
C PHE A 137 21.53 -7.00 8.50
N SER A 138 22.38 -7.89 7.97
CA SER A 138 23.46 -8.53 8.76
C SER A 138 24.53 -7.56 9.26
N LYS A 139 24.60 -6.37 8.64
CA LYS A 139 25.58 -5.31 8.96
C LYS A 139 24.97 -4.17 9.76
N LEU A 140 23.66 -4.22 10.02
CA LEU A 140 22.94 -3.15 10.68
C LEU A 140 22.95 -3.35 12.19
N ALA A 141 23.59 -2.42 12.91
CA ALA A 141 23.58 -2.41 14.37
C ALA A 141 22.36 -1.63 14.86
N LEU A 142 21.22 -2.31 15.00
CA LEU A 142 20.05 -1.76 15.68
C LEU A 142 20.09 -2.07 17.18
N PRO A 143 19.56 -1.17 18.03
CA PRO A 143 19.25 -1.56 19.40
C PRO A 143 18.12 -2.59 19.40
N LYS A 144 17.86 -3.16 20.58
CA LYS A 144 16.69 -4.02 20.77
C LYS A 144 15.41 -3.30 20.36
N LEU A 145 14.53 -4.02 19.66
CA LEU A 145 13.36 -3.45 19.00
C LEU A 145 12.13 -3.56 19.90
N ASN A 146 11.64 -2.42 20.40
CA ASN A 146 10.43 -2.39 21.24
C ASN A 146 9.15 -2.16 20.42
N ARG A 147 9.19 -1.25 19.44
CA ARG A 147 8.07 -0.94 18.54
C ARG A 147 8.58 -0.86 17.12
N VAL A 148 8.04 -1.70 16.25
CA VAL A 148 8.38 -1.72 14.83
C VAL A 148 7.12 -1.52 14.00
N LEU A 149 7.22 -0.67 12.99
CA LEU A 149 6.18 -0.49 11.99
C LEU A 149 6.72 -0.85 10.60
N VAL A 150 6.15 -1.86 9.96
CA VAL A 150 6.41 -2.18 8.55
C VAL A 150 5.33 -1.54 7.70
N THR A 151 5.71 -0.74 6.71
CA THR A 151 4.77 0.03 5.89
C THR A 151 4.72 -0.41 4.42
N GLY A 152 5.24 -1.60 4.11
CA GLY A 152 5.09 -2.25 2.80
C GLY A 152 4.73 -3.71 2.97
N GLN A 153 4.04 -4.28 1.98
CA GLN A 153 3.66 -5.69 2.01
C GLN A 153 4.91 -6.58 2.12
N ILE A 154 4.82 -7.56 3.02
CA ILE A 154 5.80 -8.63 3.20
C ILE A 154 5.09 -9.98 3.26
N GLU A 155 5.75 -11.06 2.88
CA GLU A 155 5.16 -12.41 2.96
C GLU A 155 5.19 -12.97 4.38
N ASN A 156 6.26 -12.69 5.12
CA ASN A 156 6.49 -13.11 6.50
C ASN A 156 7.38 -12.07 7.18
N LEU A 157 7.41 -12.05 8.52
CA LEU A 157 8.38 -11.21 9.23
C LEU A 157 9.82 -11.67 8.91
N PRO A 158 10.72 -10.75 8.51
CA PRO A 158 12.12 -11.07 8.30
C PRO A 158 12.82 -11.43 9.61
N GLU A 159 13.84 -12.28 9.52
CA GLU A 159 14.59 -12.83 10.68
C GLU A 159 15.15 -11.74 11.60
N TRP A 160 15.68 -10.65 11.03
CA TRP A 160 16.21 -9.54 11.82
C TRP A 160 15.16 -8.85 12.69
N LEU A 161 13.88 -8.89 12.29
CA LEU A 161 12.77 -8.40 13.13
C LEU A 161 12.43 -9.40 14.21
N THR A 162 12.23 -10.67 13.87
CA THR A 162 11.87 -11.70 14.86
C THR A 162 12.93 -11.87 15.94
N GLU A 163 14.20 -11.82 15.57
CA GLU A 163 15.33 -11.89 16.49
C GLU A 163 15.57 -10.57 17.23
N GLY A 164 15.41 -9.44 16.54
CA GLY A 164 15.66 -8.10 17.07
C GLY A 164 14.61 -7.61 18.07
N LEU A 165 13.37 -8.11 18.00
CA LEU A 165 12.32 -7.82 18.97
C LEU A 165 12.75 -8.20 20.39
N GLU A 166 12.52 -7.29 21.34
CA GLU A 166 12.68 -7.57 22.76
C GLU A 166 11.41 -8.14 23.40
N GLU A 167 11.54 -8.58 24.65
CA GLU A 167 10.41 -9.06 25.46
C GLU A 167 9.34 -7.96 25.59
N GLY A 168 8.10 -8.27 25.20
CA GLY A 168 6.98 -7.32 25.17
C GLY A 168 7.07 -6.28 24.05
N GLY A 169 8.08 -6.40 23.17
CA GLY A 169 8.16 -5.65 21.94
C GLY A 169 7.27 -6.26 20.86
N PHE A 170 6.85 -5.44 19.90
CA PHE A 170 6.04 -5.93 18.78
C PHE A 170 6.34 -5.24 17.45
N ALA A 171 5.99 -5.92 16.37
CA ALA A 171 5.95 -5.39 15.02
C ALA A 171 4.51 -5.31 14.50
N ILE A 172 4.16 -4.21 13.84
CA ILE A 172 2.93 -4.12 13.05
C ILE A 172 3.31 -4.20 11.58
N ALA A 173 2.76 -5.18 10.85
CA ALA A 173 3.12 -5.40 9.45
C ALA A 173 1.92 -5.88 8.61
N PRO A 174 1.78 -5.40 7.36
CA PRO A 174 0.88 -6.01 6.38
C PRO A 174 1.52 -7.30 5.84
N ILE A 175 0.95 -8.44 6.22
CA ILE A 175 1.44 -9.77 5.88
C ILE A 175 0.48 -10.47 4.92
N GLY A 176 1.02 -11.00 3.83
CA GLY A 176 0.26 -11.73 2.82
C GLY A 176 0.84 -11.56 1.43
N ASN A 177 0.05 -11.86 0.40
CA ASN A 177 0.44 -11.68 -1.00
C ASN A 177 -0.07 -10.34 -1.55
N LYS A 178 0.27 -10.00 -2.80
CA LYS A 178 -0.13 -8.72 -3.41
C LYS A 178 -1.66 -8.45 -3.40
N ASN A 179 -2.47 -9.51 -3.40
CA ASN A 179 -3.93 -9.42 -3.58
C ASN A 179 -4.73 -9.67 -2.29
N SER A 180 -4.10 -10.18 -1.23
CA SER A 180 -4.74 -10.50 0.04
C SER A 180 -3.71 -10.37 1.15
N GLN A 181 -3.88 -9.36 2.00
CA GLN A 181 -2.99 -9.04 3.11
C GLN A 181 -3.82 -8.79 4.37
N ARG A 182 -3.28 -9.21 5.51
CA ARG A 182 -3.80 -8.88 6.84
C ARG A 182 -2.79 -8.00 7.56
N LEU A 183 -3.28 -6.97 8.22
CA LEU A 183 -2.45 -6.15 9.09
C LEU A 183 -2.31 -6.88 10.43
N LEU A 184 -1.11 -7.39 10.73
CA LEU A 184 -0.87 -8.16 11.94
C LEU A 184 -0.03 -7.33 12.92
N LYS A 185 -0.40 -7.38 14.20
CA LYS A 185 0.47 -7.00 15.32
C LYS A 185 1.07 -8.27 15.89
N ILE A 186 2.38 -8.40 15.84
CA ILE A 186 3.12 -9.59 16.24
C ILE A 186 4.01 -9.24 17.42
N GLU A 187 3.62 -9.73 18.60
CA GLU A 187 4.25 -9.45 19.88
C GLU A 187 5.16 -10.60 20.29
N LYS A 188 6.35 -10.28 20.84
CA LYS A 188 7.27 -11.28 21.39
C LYS A 188 7.06 -11.45 22.89
N GLN A 189 6.74 -12.67 23.28
CA GLN A 189 6.65 -13.07 24.69
C GLN A 189 7.54 -14.31 24.88
N SER A 190 8.58 -14.16 25.68
CA SER A 190 9.69 -15.11 25.79
C SER A 190 10.30 -15.43 24.41
N GLU A 191 10.23 -16.70 23.99
CA GLU A 191 10.74 -17.16 22.68
C GLU A 191 9.61 -17.37 21.66
N GLU A 192 8.39 -16.98 22.00
CA GLU A 192 7.20 -17.18 21.17
C GLU A 192 6.70 -15.85 20.61
N LEU A 193 6.09 -15.93 19.42
CA LEU A 193 5.46 -14.80 18.74
C LEU A 193 3.94 -14.99 18.78
N PHE A 194 3.24 -13.94 19.20
CA PHE A 194 1.79 -13.91 19.30
C PHE A 194 1.21 -12.91 18.32
N GLU A 195 0.31 -13.38 17.46
CA GLU A 195 -0.28 -12.56 16.41
C GLU A 195 -1.66 -12.06 16.83
N THR A 196 -1.90 -10.77 16.62
CA THR A 196 -3.22 -10.14 16.69
C THR A 196 -3.56 -9.59 15.31
N ASP A 197 -4.68 -10.06 14.76
CA ASP A 197 -5.15 -9.62 13.46
C ASP A 197 -5.95 -8.30 13.57
N LEU A 198 -5.47 -7.27 12.90
CA LEU A 198 -6.04 -5.92 12.89
C LEU A 198 -6.93 -5.64 11.67
N GLY A 199 -7.12 -6.63 10.77
CA GLY A 199 -8.03 -6.53 9.62
C GLY A 199 -7.35 -6.62 8.26
N SER A 200 -8.18 -6.63 7.21
CA SER A 200 -7.72 -6.68 5.82
C SER A 200 -7.15 -5.33 5.39
N VAL A 201 -6.05 -5.36 4.65
CA VAL A 201 -5.40 -4.16 4.12
C VAL A 201 -4.83 -4.41 2.73
N VAL A 202 -4.50 -3.34 2.02
CA VAL A 202 -3.76 -3.39 0.77
C VAL A 202 -2.62 -2.39 0.84
N PHE A 203 -1.39 -2.91 0.97
CA PHE A 203 -0.17 -2.15 0.87
C PHE A 203 0.55 -2.51 -0.44
N GLY A 204 1.14 -1.49 -1.07
CA GLY A 204 2.13 -1.72 -2.12
C GLY A 204 3.36 -2.45 -1.57
N PRO A 205 4.19 -3.00 -2.46
CA PRO A 205 5.40 -3.70 -2.05
C PRO A 205 6.36 -2.76 -1.33
N LEU A 206 7.28 -3.34 -0.57
CA LEU A 206 8.24 -2.59 0.22
C LEU A 206 9.32 -1.93 -0.64
N ASP A 207 9.88 -2.65 -1.63
CA ASP A 207 10.79 -2.08 -2.62
C ASP A 207 10.00 -1.28 -3.67
N ILE A 208 10.59 -0.20 -4.17
CA ILE A 208 10.02 0.58 -5.27
C ILE A 208 10.22 -0.10 -6.62
N ALA A 209 11.28 -0.90 -6.76
CA ALA A 209 11.48 -1.70 -7.97
C ALA A 209 10.30 -2.66 -8.20
N ASP A 210 9.74 -3.22 -7.12
CA ASP A 210 8.60 -4.13 -7.18
C ASP A 210 7.26 -3.44 -7.46
N SER A 211 7.20 -2.10 -7.40
CA SER A 211 6.00 -1.32 -7.73
C SER A 211 5.95 -0.88 -9.19
N VAL A 212 7.01 -1.11 -9.96
CA VAL A 212 6.99 -0.97 -11.41
C VAL A 212 5.98 -1.96 -11.95
N ILE A 213 4.95 -1.45 -12.63
CA ILE A 213 4.00 -2.29 -13.34
C ILE A 213 4.72 -2.77 -14.59
N GLU A 214 5.29 -3.98 -14.55
CA GLU A 214 5.80 -4.63 -15.75
C GLU A 214 4.67 -4.68 -16.77
N THR A 215 4.96 -4.32 -18.03
CA THR A 215 3.99 -4.49 -19.10
C THR A 215 3.69 -5.98 -19.19
N PRO A 216 2.45 -6.44 -18.94
CA PRO A 216 2.17 -7.87 -18.94
C PRO A 216 2.50 -8.43 -20.31
N SER A 217 3.09 -9.63 -20.33
CA SER A 217 3.27 -10.39 -21.57
C SER A 217 1.93 -10.55 -22.29
N PRO A 218 1.91 -10.75 -23.62
CA PRO A 218 0.68 -11.03 -24.35
C PRO A 218 -0.16 -12.16 -23.74
N ALA A 219 0.46 -13.25 -23.26
CA ALA A 219 -0.24 -14.31 -22.53
C ALA A 219 -0.90 -13.82 -21.23
N GLU A 220 -0.18 -13.08 -20.39
CA GLU A 220 -0.72 -12.54 -19.13
C GLU A 220 -1.85 -11.54 -19.39
N MET A 221 -1.72 -10.69 -20.41
CA MET A 221 -2.77 -9.77 -20.83
C MET A 221 -4.02 -10.52 -21.30
N ALA A 222 -3.85 -11.63 -22.03
CA ALA A 222 -4.95 -12.49 -22.45
C ALA A 222 -5.68 -13.11 -21.24
N GLU A 223 -4.94 -13.61 -20.24
CA GLU A 223 -5.53 -14.15 -19.01
C GLU A 223 -6.28 -13.09 -18.20
N LEU A 224 -5.73 -11.88 -18.07
CA LEU A 224 -6.39 -10.77 -17.38
C LEU A 224 -7.70 -10.38 -18.09
N ILE A 225 -7.70 -10.32 -19.42
CA ILE A 225 -8.91 -10.02 -20.19
C ILE A 225 -9.95 -11.12 -20.02
N GLU A 226 -9.57 -12.40 -20.03
CA GLU A 226 -10.49 -13.51 -19.76
C GLU A 226 -11.12 -13.41 -18.36
N GLN A 227 -10.33 -13.06 -17.34
CA GLN A 227 -10.85 -12.83 -15.98
C GLN A 227 -11.85 -11.66 -15.94
N VAL A 228 -11.55 -10.57 -16.64
CA VAL A 228 -12.46 -9.42 -16.76
C VAL A 228 -13.77 -9.81 -17.46
N ILE A 229 -13.72 -10.61 -18.53
CA ILE A 229 -14.91 -11.12 -19.22
C ILE A 229 -15.80 -11.91 -18.24
N GLU A 230 -15.22 -12.84 -17.48
CA GLU A 230 -15.97 -13.64 -16.51
C GLU A 230 -16.58 -12.78 -15.40
N LEU A 231 -15.83 -11.80 -14.87
CA LEU A 231 -16.37 -10.87 -13.87
C LEU A 231 -17.52 -10.02 -14.42
N MET A 232 -17.38 -9.49 -15.64
CA MET A 232 -18.44 -8.69 -16.26
C MET A 232 -19.69 -9.54 -16.60
N LYS A 233 -19.50 -10.82 -16.91
CA LYS A 233 -20.57 -11.79 -17.14
C LYS A 233 -21.32 -12.11 -15.85
N ASP A 234 -20.61 -12.33 -14.75
CA ASP A 234 -21.21 -12.55 -13.43
C ASP A 234 -22.02 -11.33 -12.97
N ALA A 235 -21.47 -10.13 -13.20
CA ALA A 235 -22.14 -8.86 -12.91
C ALA A 235 -23.26 -8.49 -13.91
N LYS A 236 -23.44 -9.26 -14.99
CA LYS A 236 -24.42 -9.00 -16.09
C LYS A 236 -24.29 -7.60 -16.73
N ILE A 237 -23.07 -7.08 -16.80
CA ILE A 237 -22.78 -5.75 -17.34
C ILE A 237 -22.23 -5.77 -18.78
N ILE A 238 -21.88 -6.95 -19.31
CA ILE A 238 -21.32 -7.10 -20.67
C ILE A 238 -22.36 -7.52 -21.71
N GLN A 239 -22.32 -6.88 -22.88
CA GLN A 239 -23.11 -7.25 -24.06
C GLN A 239 -22.41 -8.36 -24.85
N GLU A 240 -23.18 -9.25 -25.50
CA GLU A 240 -22.61 -10.38 -26.27
C GLU A 240 -21.69 -9.92 -27.42
N GLU A 241 -21.95 -8.76 -28.03
CA GLU A 241 -21.09 -8.19 -29.07
C GLU A 241 -19.72 -7.76 -28.52
N ASP A 242 -19.66 -7.17 -27.32
CA ASP A 242 -18.41 -6.75 -26.68
C ASP A 242 -17.63 -7.94 -26.13
N LYS A 243 -18.35 -8.97 -25.64
CA LYS A 243 -17.77 -10.25 -25.22
C LYS A 243 -17.07 -10.96 -26.37
N SER A 244 -17.68 -11.02 -27.55
CA SER A 244 -17.04 -11.61 -28.74
C SER A 244 -15.74 -10.90 -29.07
N LYS A 245 -15.73 -9.57 -29.06
CA LYS A 245 -14.52 -8.77 -29.36
C LYS A 245 -13.42 -8.98 -28.32
N LEU A 246 -13.76 -9.14 -27.04
CA LEU A 246 -12.76 -9.44 -26.01
C LEU A 246 -12.15 -10.82 -26.21
N TYR A 247 -12.93 -11.84 -26.58
CA TYR A 247 -12.38 -13.15 -26.92
C TYR A 247 -11.55 -13.13 -28.20
N ASP A 248 -11.91 -12.32 -29.19
CA ASP A 248 -11.11 -12.12 -30.40
C ASP A 248 -9.75 -11.47 -30.05
N LEU A 249 -9.75 -10.44 -29.19
CA LEU A 249 -8.53 -9.81 -28.66
C LEU A 249 -7.66 -10.81 -27.88
N VAL A 250 -8.26 -11.66 -27.03
CA VAL A 250 -7.56 -12.75 -26.33
C VAL A 250 -6.89 -13.71 -27.32
N ALA A 251 -7.57 -14.07 -28.40
CA ALA A 251 -7.03 -14.95 -29.42
C ALA A 251 -5.88 -14.30 -30.21
N GLU A 252 -5.96 -12.99 -30.49
CA GLU A 252 -4.88 -12.24 -31.15
C GLU A 252 -3.67 -12.04 -30.23
N LEU A 253 -3.89 -11.76 -28.93
CA LEU A 253 -2.83 -11.68 -27.92
C LEU A 253 -2.05 -12.99 -27.80
N ARG A 254 -2.74 -14.14 -27.77
CA ARG A 254 -2.11 -15.47 -27.71
C ARG A 254 -1.32 -15.85 -28.96
N GLN A 255 -1.42 -15.08 -30.05
CA GLN A 255 -0.60 -15.28 -31.25
C GLN A 255 0.68 -14.44 -31.25
N LEU A 256 0.83 -13.50 -30.31
CA LEU A 256 2.04 -12.73 -30.15
C LEU A 256 3.11 -13.53 -29.37
N PRO A 257 4.41 -13.29 -29.61
CA PRO A 257 5.47 -13.86 -28.79
C PRO A 257 5.36 -13.35 -27.34
N ASP A 258 5.53 -14.24 -26.37
CA ASP A 258 5.48 -13.86 -24.95
C ASP A 258 6.76 -13.16 -24.46
N ASP A 259 7.87 -13.30 -25.20
CA ASP A 259 9.17 -12.71 -24.92
C ASP A 259 9.39 -11.36 -25.61
N LEU A 260 8.31 -10.64 -25.94
CA LEU A 260 8.42 -9.31 -26.51
C LEU A 260 9.14 -8.36 -25.54
N PRO A 261 10.15 -7.60 -26.00
CA PRO A 261 10.78 -6.58 -25.18
C PRO A 261 9.75 -5.50 -24.82
N PRO A 262 9.87 -4.83 -23.66
CA PRO A 262 9.03 -3.70 -23.32
C PRO A 262 8.99 -2.69 -24.48
N PRO A 263 7.82 -2.07 -24.78
CA PRO A 263 7.71 -1.15 -25.91
C PRO A 263 8.73 0.00 -25.88
N GLU A 264 9.11 0.41 -24.67
CA GLU A 264 10.09 1.46 -24.38
C GLU A 264 11.53 1.09 -24.77
N ASP A 265 11.84 -0.21 -24.81
CA ASP A 265 13.15 -0.76 -25.18
C ASP A 265 13.28 -1.01 -26.69
N THR A 266 12.24 -0.72 -27.48
CA THR A 266 12.28 -0.88 -28.94
C THR A 266 12.69 0.41 -29.65
N GLU A 267 13.50 0.29 -30.72
CA GLU A 267 13.94 1.44 -31.52
C GLU A 267 12.77 2.25 -32.12
N ASN A 268 11.61 1.61 -32.29
CA ASN A 268 10.39 2.25 -32.75
C ASN A 268 9.15 1.71 -31.99
N PRO A 269 8.76 2.35 -30.87
CA PRO A 269 7.62 1.92 -30.06
C PRO A 269 6.30 1.85 -30.85
N GLU A 270 6.08 2.74 -31.82
CA GLU A 270 4.88 2.71 -32.68
C GLU A 270 4.78 1.44 -33.55
N GLU A 271 5.91 0.77 -33.77
CA GLU A 271 5.95 -0.48 -34.51
C GLU A 271 5.78 -1.73 -33.66
N HIS A 272 5.76 -1.57 -32.33
CA HIS A 272 5.66 -2.67 -31.37
C HIS A 272 4.37 -3.49 -31.61
N PRO A 273 4.45 -4.83 -31.76
CA PRO A 273 3.30 -5.67 -32.10
C PRO A 273 2.12 -5.53 -31.14
N LEU A 274 2.40 -5.42 -29.83
CA LEU A 274 1.37 -5.19 -28.82
C LEU A 274 0.71 -3.81 -28.98
N LEU A 275 1.48 -2.75 -29.24
CA LEU A 275 0.92 -1.40 -29.41
C LEU A 275 0.12 -1.29 -30.71
N LYS A 276 0.54 -1.96 -31.79
CA LYS A 276 -0.23 -2.07 -33.02
C LYS A 276 -1.57 -2.80 -32.82
N LEU A 277 -1.56 -3.88 -32.06
CA LEU A 277 -2.77 -4.61 -31.70
C LEU A 277 -3.72 -3.74 -30.88
N MET A 278 -3.20 -3.08 -29.84
CA MET A 278 -3.99 -2.16 -29.01
C MET A 278 -4.52 -0.97 -29.80
N ALA A 279 -3.74 -0.42 -30.73
CA ALA A 279 -4.18 0.68 -31.60
C ALA A 279 -5.26 0.24 -32.61
N LYS A 280 -5.15 -0.98 -33.15
CA LYS A 280 -6.17 -1.59 -34.03
C LYS A 280 -7.51 -1.76 -33.30
N GLU A 281 -7.46 -2.14 -32.03
CA GLU A 281 -8.63 -2.35 -31.17
C GLU A 281 -9.09 -1.07 -30.42
N GLY A 282 -8.36 0.04 -30.58
CA GLY A 282 -8.34 1.18 -29.66
C GLY A 282 -9.66 1.91 -29.44
N GLU A 283 -10.53 2.06 -30.46
CA GLU A 283 -11.76 2.84 -30.29
C GLU A 283 -12.80 2.19 -29.39
N TRP A 284 -12.83 0.86 -29.29
CA TRP A 284 -13.79 0.15 -28.44
C TRP A 284 -13.17 -0.25 -27.11
N PHE A 285 -11.87 -0.56 -27.07
CA PHE A 285 -11.14 -0.81 -25.83
C PHE A 285 -11.13 0.43 -24.90
N ILE A 286 -10.94 1.64 -25.44
CA ILE A 286 -11.03 2.91 -24.67
C ILE A 286 -12.42 3.10 -24.03
N ARG A 287 -13.50 2.61 -24.66
CA ARG A 287 -14.85 2.67 -24.08
C ARG A 287 -15.04 1.73 -22.90
N LEU A 288 -14.34 0.61 -22.90
CA LEU A 288 -14.38 -0.38 -21.82
C LEU A 288 -13.38 -0.09 -20.71
N TRP A 289 -12.30 0.64 -21.01
CA TRP A 289 -11.25 0.97 -20.04
C TRP A 289 -11.78 1.55 -18.72
N PRO A 290 -12.74 2.51 -18.69
CA PRO A 290 -13.32 2.99 -17.44
C PRO A 290 -14.07 1.92 -16.63
N ILE A 291 -14.68 0.94 -17.30
CA ILE A 291 -15.40 -0.17 -16.65
C ILE A 291 -14.39 -1.16 -16.08
N ILE A 292 -13.34 -1.47 -16.84
CA ILE A 292 -12.22 -2.33 -16.41
C ILE A 292 -11.55 -1.69 -15.19
N GLN A 293 -11.15 -0.42 -15.31
CA GLN A 293 -10.58 0.36 -14.23
C GLN A 293 -11.52 0.41 -13.02
N SER A 294 -12.82 0.61 -13.22
CA SER A 294 -13.80 0.57 -12.12
C SER A 294 -13.86 -0.80 -11.46
N ILE A 295 -13.78 -1.93 -12.17
CA ILE A 295 -13.76 -3.28 -11.56
C ILE A 295 -12.47 -3.50 -10.76
N PHE A 296 -11.31 -3.07 -11.28
CA PHE A 296 -10.03 -3.13 -10.58
C PHE A 296 -10.01 -2.21 -9.34
N GLU A 297 -10.50 -0.98 -9.47
CA GLU A 297 -10.67 -0.04 -8.36
C GLU A 297 -11.71 -0.53 -7.36
N THR A 298 -12.77 -1.21 -7.80
CA THR A 298 -13.78 -1.80 -6.90
C THR A 298 -13.16 -2.94 -6.12
N ARG A 299 -12.29 -3.77 -6.69
CA ARG A 299 -11.53 -4.75 -5.89
C ARG A 299 -10.62 -4.11 -4.83
N ILE A 300 -10.07 -2.95 -5.13
CA ILE A 300 -9.25 -2.17 -4.18
C ILE A 300 -10.13 -1.46 -3.13
N ALA A 301 -11.34 -1.04 -3.51
CA ALA A 301 -12.26 -0.26 -2.67
C ALA A 301 -13.35 -1.07 -1.96
N SER A 302 -13.64 -2.30 -2.39
CA SER A 302 -14.73 -3.17 -1.89
C SER A 302 -14.24 -4.25 -0.93
N TYR A 303 -13.06 -4.07 -0.32
CA TYR A 303 -12.62 -4.93 0.78
C TYR A 303 -13.37 -4.65 2.10
N ASP A 304 -14.57 -4.06 2.00
CA ASP A 304 -15.58 -4.09 3.05
C ASP A 304 -16.98 -4.29 2.43
N SER A 305 -17.31 -5.55 2.15
CA SER A 305 -18.68 -6.02 1.95
C SER A 305 -18.69 -7.51 2.25
N PRO A 306 -19.25 -7.95 3.40
CA PRO A 306 -19.49 -9.37 3.60
C PRO A 306 -20.56 -9.80 2.60
N SER A 307 -20.16 -10.46 1.53
CA SER A 307 -21.08 -11.16 0.64
C SER A 307 -21.42 -12.52 1.22
N ASP A 308 -21.94 -12.55 2.44
CA ASP A 308 -22.57 -13.72 3.05
C ASP A 308 -23.73 -13.24 3.94
N PHE A 309 -24.81 -12.79 3.29
CA PHE A 309 -26.14 -12.93 3.89
C PHE A 309 -26.57 -14.38 3.70
N GLU A 310 -26.05 -15.29 4.51
CA GLU A 310 -26.78 -16.53 4.80
C GLU A 310 -27.97 -16.15 5.70
N GLU A 311 -29.14 -16.02 5.09
CA GLU A 311 -30.41 -16.10 5.78
C GLU A 311 -30.50 -17.48 6.47
N GLY A 312 -30.19 -17.51 7.77
CA GLY A 312 -30.70 -18.51 8.69
C GLY A 312 -29.65 -19.34 9.41
N SER A 313 -29.20 -18.86 10.56
CA SER A 313 -29.31 -19.68 11.77
C SER A 313 -29.36 -18.79 13.01
N SER A 314 -30.49 -18.86 13.72
CA SER A 314 -30.56 -18.41 15.11
C SER A 314 -29.75 -19.40 15.92
N HIS A 315 -28.75 -18.97 16.68
CA HIS A 315 -28.49 -19.54 18.00
C HIS A 315 -27.78 -18.50 18.86
N SER A 316 -28.46 -18.15 19.96
CA SER A 316 -27.87 -17.60 21.16
C SER A 316 -26.71 -18.47 21.63
N ASP A 317 -25.67 -17.87 22.21
CA ASP A 317 -25.28 -18.18 23.59
C ASP A 317 -24.02 -17.41 24.04
N PHE A 318 -24.26 -16.59 25.06
CA PHE A 318 -23.44 -16.30 26.25
C PHE A 318 -22.03 -15.69 26.14
N ILE A 319 -22.03 -14.40 26.47
CA ILE A 319 -21.04 -13.67 27.29
C ILE A 319 -21.14 -14.16 28.76
N PRO A 320 -20.05 -14.07 29.55
CA PRO A 320 -20.14 -13.64 30.95
C PRO A 320 -20.01 -12.13 31.12
#